data_AF-A0A3M1ZGX1-F1
#
_entry.id   AF-A0A3M1ZGX1-F1
#
_cell.length_a   1.000
_cell.length_b   1.000
_cell.length_c   1.000
_cell.angle_alpha   90.00
_cell.angle_beta   90.00
_cell.angle_gamma   90.00
#
_symmetry.space_group_name_H-M   'P 1'
#
loop_
_entity.id
_entity.type
_entity.pdbx_description
1 polymer ?
#
loop_
_entity_poly.entity_id
_entity_poly.type
_entity_poly.pdbx_seq_one_letter_code
_entity_poly.pdbx_strand_id
1 'polypeptide(L)'
;MLANEPKRYAPFFRDGLLYLPPTTIEILFQVGLEREHAKAIMDGLSLDDDRQLIGHVSTLLEAALAKLERSGDVYSELSGLETRFMFTGLSHSA
;
A
#
# COMPACT_ATOMS: atom_id res chain seq x y z
N MET A 1 13.35 2.91 24.36
CA MET A 1 11.97 3.03 23.85
C MET A 1 12.00 4.10 22.77
N LEU A 2 12.09 3.72 21.51
CA LEU A 2 11.96 4.65 20.39
C LEU A 2 10.53 4.57 19.92
N ALA A 3 9.79 5.67 20.07
CA ALA A 3 8.53 5.85 19.41
C ALA A 3 8.80 5.70 17.90
N ASN A 4 8.31 4.62 17.29
CA ASN A 4 8.30 4.51 15.84
C ASN A 4 7.46 5.68 15.33
N GLU A 5 8.10 6.64 14.67
CA GLU A 5 7.39 7.64 13.88
C GLU A 5 6.43 6.89 12.92
N PRO A 6 5.21 7.39 12.71
CA PRO A 6 4.31 6.78 11.75
C PRO A 6 5.00 6.77 10.38
N LYS A 7 5.21 5.56 9.84
CA LYS A 7 5.83 5.35 8.54
C LYS A 7 5.09 6.18 7.50
N ARG A 8 5.82 7.05 6.79
CA ARG A 8 5.23 8.01 5.85
C ARG A 8 4.65 7.35 4.61
N TYR A 9 5.11 6.15 4.27
CA TYR A 9 4.72 5.45 3.05
C TYR A 9 4.03 4.11 3.32
N ALA A 10 4.16 3.55 4.52
CA ALA A 10 3.59 2.24 4.79
C ALA A 10 2.05 2.32 4.98
N PRO A 11 1.29 1.39 4.38
CA PRO A 11 -0.12 1.20 4.72
C PRO A 11 -0.29 0.87 6.20
N PHE A 12 -1.52 1.06 6.69
CA PHE A 12 -1.89 0.75 8.07
C PHE A 12 -3.37 0.35 8.16
N PHE A 13 -3.71 -0.38 9.21
CA PHE A 13 -5.10 -0.71 9.51
C PHE A 13 -5.70 0.27 10.52
N ARG A 14 -6.94 0.69 10.29
CA ARG A 14 -7.75 1.46 11.23
C ARG A 14 -9.22 1.07 11.05
N ASP A 15 -9.91 0.80 12.16
CA ASP A 15 -11.34 0.44 12.15
C ASP A 15 -11.70 -0.71 11.19
N GLY A 16 -10.80 -1.69 11.02
CA GLY A 16 -11.00 -2.84 10.13
C GLY A 16 -10.74 -2.57 8.65
N LEU A 17 -10.35 -1.36 8.27
CA LEU A 17 -10.04 -0.98 6.89
C LEU A 17 -8.52 -0.78 6.69
N LEU A 18 -8.04 -1.13 5.50
CA LEU A 18 -6.68 -0.88 5.03
C LEU A 18 -6.59 0.52 4.44
N TYR A 19 -5.77 1.37 5.06
CA TYR A 19 -5.51 2.72 4.57
C TYR A 19 -4.11 2.81 3.96
N LEU A 20 -4.00 3.60 2.91
CA LEU A 20 -2.71 3.99 2.33
C LEU A 20 -2.43 5.46 2.66
N PRO A 21 -1.19 5.81 3.06
CA PRO A 21 -0.79 7.21 3.17
C PRO A 21 -0.98 7.96 1.84
N PRO A 22 -1.35 9.25 1.86
CA PRO A 22 -1.51 10.05 0.63
C PRO A 22 -0.26 10.05 -0.27
N THR A 23 0.92 10.09 0.33
CA THR A 23 2.23 9.94 -0.33
C THR A 23 2.37 8.63 -1.10
N THR A 24 1.81 7.53 -0.58
CA THR A 24 1.79 6.24 -1.26
C THR A 24 0.84 6.28 -2.45
N ILE A 25 -0.34 6.90 -2.28
CA ILE A 25 -1.30 7.08 -3.38
C ILE A 25 -0.67 7.92 -4.52
N GLU A 26 0.08 8.98 -4.19
CA GLU A 26 0.83 9.77 -5.16
C GLU A 26 1.86 8.94 -5.94
N ILE A 27 2.60 8.06 -5.26
CA ILE A 27 3.52 7.13 -5.92
C ILE A 27 2.75 6.18 -6.86
N LEU A 28 1.59 5.68 -6.43
CA LEU A 28 0.78 4.78 -7.23
C LEU A 28 0.23 5.45 -8.49
N PHE A 29 -0.09 6.74 -8.44
CA PHE A 29 -0.44 7.51 -9.64
C PHE A 29 0.68 7.53 -10.68
N GLN A 30 1.94 7.57 -10.27
CA GLN A 30 3.09 7.57 -11.20
C GLN A 30 3.26 6.24 -11.94
N VAL A 31 2.63 5.16 -11.46
CA VAL A 31 2.69 3.83 -12.05
C VAL A 31 1.36 3.35 -12.61
N GLY A 32 0.33 4.21 -12.63
CA GLY A 32 -0.91 3.95 -13.36
C GLY A 32 -2.15 3.76 -12.49
N LEU A 33 -2.14 4.16 -11.22
CA LEU A 33 -3.38 4.22 -10.44
C LEU A 33 -4.40 5.15 -11.11
N GLU A 34 -5.60 4.64 -11.34
CA GLU A 34 -6.68 5.41 -11.92
C GLU A 34 -7.31 6.34 -10.89
N ARG A 35 -7.70 7.56 -11.30
CA ARG A 35 -8.30 8.57 -10.41
C ARG A 35 -9.59 8.09 -9.76
N GLU A 36 -10.34 7.22 -10.44
CA GLU A 36 -11.58 6.64 -9.91
C GLU A 36 -11.35 5.75 -8.68
N HIS A 37 -10.20 5.06 -8.61
CA HIS A 37 -9.84 4.21 -7.48
C HIS A 37 -9.29 4.99 -6.27
N ALA A 38 -8.75 6.19 -6.51
CA ALA A 38 -8.09 6.97 -5.46
C ALA A 38 -9.04 7.35 -4.31
N LYS A 39 -10.32 7.63 -4.61
CA LYS A 39 -11.30 7.94 -3.57
C LYS A 39 -11.51 6.75 -2.62
N ALA A 40 -11.73 5.55 -3.16
CA ALA A 40 -11.90 4.35 -2.35
C ALA A 40 -10.66 4.07 -1.48
N ILE A 41 -9.47 4.22 -2.05
CA ILE A 41 -8.21 4.03 -1.31
C ILE A 41 -8.04 5.05 -0.17
N MET A 42 -8.43 6.31 -0.38
CA MET A 42 -8.40 7.34 0.66
C MET A 42 -9.43 7.11 1.78
N ASP A 43 -10.61 6.59 1.42
CA ASP A 43 -11.68 6.29 2.36
C ASP A 43 -11.39 5.00 3.17
N GLY A 44 -10.42 4.20 2.72
CA GLY A 44 -9.99 2.93 3.33
C GLY A 44 -10.63 1.72 2.65
N LEU A 45 -9.85 0.66 2.49
CA LEU A 45 -10.25 -0.55 1.76
C LEU A 45 -10.68 -1.67 2.73
N SER A 46 -11.85 -2.24 2.50
CA SER A 46 -12.31 -3.47 3.16
C SER A 46 -11.54 -4.68 2.62
N LEU A 47 -10.98 -5.49 3.52
CA LEU A 47 -10.27 -6.71 3.12
C LEU A 47 -11.18 -7.75 2.45
N ASP A 48 -12.49 -7.66 2.66
CA ASP A 48 -13.47 -8.59 2.09
C ASP A 48 -14.12 -8.03 0.83
N ASP A 49 -14.53 -6.76 0.86
CA ASP A 49 -15.27 -6.16 -0.25
C ASP A 49 -14.36 -5.63 -1.35
N ASP A 50 -13.16 -5.14 -1.00
CA ASP A 50 -12.25 -4.47 -1.94
C ASP A 50 -11.08 -5.35 -2.40
N ARG A 51 -11.19 -6.68 -2.30
CA ARG A 51 -10.11 -7.64 -2.63
C ARG A 51 -9.48 -7.41 -4.00
N GLN A 52 -10.30 -7.13 -5.01
CA GLN A 52 -9.81 -6.86 -6.37
C GLN A 52 -9.00 -5.57 -6.43
N LEU A 53 -9.48 -4.51 -5.78
CA LEU A 53 -8.77 -3.23 -5.71
C LEU A 53 -7.48 -3.36 -4.90
N ILE A 54 -7.48 -4.11 -3.79
CA ILE A 54 -6.29 -4.41 -3.00
C ILE A 54 -5.25 -5.17 -3.84
N GLY A 55 -5.67 -6.18 -4.61
CA GLY A 55 -4.79 -6.90 -5.53
C GLY A 55 -4.20 -6.01 -6.63
N HIS A 56 -5.01 -5.09 -7.17
CA HIS A 56 -4.56 -4.10 -8.14
C HIS A 56 -3.52 -3.14 -7.52
N VAL A 57 -3.79 -2.61 -6.32
CA VAL A 57 -2.86 -1.76 -5.56
C VAL A 57 -1.56 -2.49 -5.26
N SER A 58 -1.61 -3.77 -4.87
CA SER A 58 -0.41 -4.59 -4.65
C SER A 58 0.43 -4.72 -5.93
N THR A 59 -0.21 -4.88 -7.09
CA THR A 59 0.49 -4.95 -8.38
C THR A 59 1.16 -3.62 -8.71
N LEU A 60 0.46 -2.50 -8.50
CA LEU A 60 1.01 -1.17 -8.70
C LEU A 60 2.17 -0.88 -7.74
N LEU A 61 2.11 -1.34 -6.49
CA LEU A 61 3.20 -1.20 -5.52
C LEU A 61 4.47 -1.92 -5.98
N GLU A 62 4.36 -3.16 -6.47
CA GLU A 62 5.51 -3.88 -7.03
C GLU A 62 6.09 -3.15 -8.26
N ALA A 63 5.22 -2.58 -9.12
CA ALA A 63 5.67 -1.75 -10.24
C ALA A 63 6.36 -0.45 -9.80
N ALA A 64 5.90 0.18 -8.72
CA ALA A 64 6.55 1.34 -8.12
C ALA A 64 7.91 0.98 -7.51
N LEU A 65 7.98 -0.11 -6.73
CA LEU A 65 9.22 -0.61 -6.16
C LEU A 65 10.28 -0.94 -7.22
N ALA A 66 9.87 -1.44 -8.38
CA ALA A 66 10.79 -1.69 -9.51
C ALA A 66 11.42 -0.41 -10.09
N LYS A 67 10.81 0.76 -9.88
CA LYS A 67 11.28 2.06 -10.36
C LYS A 67 11.99 2.89 -9.29
N LEU A 68 11.85 2.54 -8.02
CA LEU A 68 12.46 3.26 -6.89
C LEU A 68 13.91 2.84 -6.66
N GLU A 69 14.73 3.77 -6.16
CA GLU A 69 16.09 3.47 -5.72
C GLU A 69 16.08 2.58 -4.47
N ARG A 70 16.77 1.43 -4.54
CA ARG A 70 16.74 0.41 -3.47
C ARG A 70 17.29 0.87 -2.12
N SER A 71 18.15 1.89 -2.13
CA SER A 71 18.75 2.48 -0.93
C SER A 71 17.93 3.63 -0.34
N GLY A 72 16.82 4.02 -0.96
CA GLY A 72 15.99 5.12 -0.50
C GLY A 72 15.00 4.73 0.59
N ASP A 73 14.68 5.67 1.48
CA ASP A 73 13.72 5.48 2.58
C ASP A 73 12.35 5.02 2.08
N VAL A 74 11.90 5.54 0.94
CA VAL A 74 10.63 5.15 0.28
C VAL A 74 10.61 3.66 -0.06
N TYR A 75 11.71 3.16 -0.65
CA TYR A 75 11.83 1.75 -0.98
C TYR A 75 11.84 0.91 0.29
N SER A 76 12.62 1.31 1.31
CA SER A 76 12.72 0.57 2.58
C SER A 76 11.37 0.44 3.28
N GLU A 77 10.58 1.52 3.34
CA GLU A 77 9.26 1.51 3.96
C GLU A 77 8.24 0.67 3.18
N LEU A 78 8.16 0.84 1.85
CA LEU A 78 7.18 0.13 1.02
C LEU A 78 7.53 -1.36 0.82
N SER A 79 8.82 -1.71 0.80
CA SER A 79 9.28 -3.09 0.67
C SER A 79 9.28 -3.85 2.01
N GLY A 80 9.00 -3.16 3.12
CA GLY A 80 8.99 -3.73 4.46
C GLY A 80 8.03 -4.90 4.63
N LEU A 81 8.41 -5.87 5.46
CA LEU A 81 7.63 -7.10 5.70
C LEU A 81 6.19 -6.81 6.14
N GLU A 82 5.95 -5.78 6.96
CA GLU A 82 4.61 -5.37 7.37
C GLU A 82 3.77 -4.91 6.18
N THR A 83 4.31 -4.03 5.33
CA THR A 83 3.62 -3.56 4.12
C THR A 83 3.30 -4.72 3.20
N ARG A 84 4.27 -5.62 2.97
CA ARG A 84 4.03 -6.81 2.16
C ARG A 84 2.93 -7.68 2.77
N PHE A 85 2.97 -7.95 4.07
CA PHE A 85 1.96 -8.74 4.77
C PHE A 85 0.55 -8.17 4.62
N MET A 86 0.39 -6.84 4.70
CA MET A 86 -0.91 -6.18 4.53
C MET A 86 -1.54 -6.41 3.15
N PHE A 87 -0.72 -6.66 2.11
CA PHE A 87 -1.20 -6.97 0.76
C PHE A 87 -1.17 -8.46 0.42
N THR A 88 -0.21 -9.22 0.96
CA THR A 88 -0.02 -10.66 0.67
C THR A 88 -0.81 -11.59 1.59
N GLY A 89 -1.29 -11.10 2.73
CA GLY A 89 -2.15 -11.85 3.66
C GLY A 89 -3.49 -12.33 3.06
N LEU A 90 -3.80 -11.92 1.83
CA LEU A 90 -4.97 -12.34 1.06
C LEU A 90 -4.65 -13.42 0.01
N SER A 91 -3.39 -13.87 -0.11
CA SER A 91 -2.94 -14.74 -1.20
C SER A 91 -2.59 -16.18 -0.78
N HIS A 92 -3.14 -16.69 0.33
CA HIS A 92 -3.09 -18.11 0.70
C HIS A 92 -4.49 -18.63 1.02
N SER A 93 -5.28 -18.90 -0.02
CA SER A 93 -6.41 -19.84 -0.04
C SER A 93 -6.84 -20.08 -1.48
N ALA A 94 -6.02 -20.81 -2.25
CA ALA A 94 -6.44 -21.58 -3.42
C ALA A 94 -5.33 -22.58 -3.79
#